data_AF-I9S903-F1
#
_entry.id   AF-I9S903-F1
#
_cell.length_a   1.000
_cell.length_b   1.000
_cell.length_c   1.000
_cell.angle_alpha   90.00
_cell.angle_beta   90.00
_cell.angle_gamma   90.00
#
_symmetry.space_group_name_H-M   'P 1'
#
loop_
_entity.id
_entity.type
_entity.pdbx_description
1 polymer ?
#
loop_
_entity_poly.entity_id
_entity_poly.type
_entity_poly.pdbx_seq_one_letter_code
_entity_poly.pdbx_strand_id
1 'polypeptide(L)'
;MKKRKLEPIMENVKRRWTRQIVQEKGYTQTTAVWMAERIEALIDWMQHGYAVIAYRRAIDGEFQFVKATLIYYRYDFKREYEASKVQEAVMYWDVEEAMWKRFRLENFLEWKKCI
;
A
#
# COMPACT_ATOMS: atom_id res chain seq x y z
N MET A 1 -5.04 4.70 23.82
CA MET A 1 -6.46 4.49 23.47
C MET A 1 -6.88 5.46 22.34
N LYS A 2 -6.81 5.03 21.07
CA LYS A 2 -7.37 5.74 19.88
C LYS A 2 -7.92 4.79 18.79
N LYS A 3 -7.84 3.46 18.98
CA LYS A 3 -8.19 2.45 17.96
C LYS A 3 -9.69 2.43 17.57
N ARG A 4 -10.61 2.60 18.52
CA ARG A 4 -12.07 2.49 18.29
C ARG A 4 -12.66 3.43 17.22
N LYS A 5 -12.06 4.59 16.94
CA LYS A 5 -12.54 5.52 15.89
C LYS A 5 -11.85 5.31 14.53
N LEU A 6 -10.67 4.69 14.51
CA LEU A 6 -9.90 4.44 13.28
C LEU A 6 -10.36 3.17 12.56
N GLU A 7 -10.78 2.15 13.31
CA GLU A 7 -11.28 0.88 12.74
C GLU A 7 -12.47 1.08 11.77
N PRO A 8 -13.52 1.87 12.09
CA PRO A 8 -14.60 2.13 11.13
C PRO A 8 -14.16 2.92 9.89
N ILE A 9 -13.16 3.80 10.03
CA ILE A 9 -12.64 4.60 8.91
C ILE A 9 -11.87 3.70 7.96
N MET A 10 -10.96 2.87 8.47
CA MET A 10 -10.18 1.95 7.66
C MET A 10 -11.05 0.89 6.99
N GLU A 11 -12.11 0.42 7.65
CA GLU A 11 -13.09 -0.49 7.04
C GLU A 11 -13.76 0.13 5.80
N ASN A 12 -14.18 1.40 5.88
CA ASN A 12 -14.74 2.12 4.74
C ASN A 12 -13.70 2.34 3.62
N VAL A 13 -12.46 2.61 3.99
CA VAL A 13 -11.34 2.78 3.06
C VAL A 13 -11.04 1.47 2.33
N LYS A 14 -10.97 0.34 3.04
CA LYS A 14 -10.80 -0.99 2.42
C LYS A 14 -11.94 -1.32 1.46
N ARG A 15 -13.20 -1.06 1.85
CA ARG A 15 -14.35 -1.23 0.94
C ARG A 15 -14.25 -0.38 -0.33
N ARG A 16 -13.66 0.83 -0.24
CA ARG A 16 -13.38 1.66 -1.42
C ARG A 16 -12.29 1.04 -2.27
N TRP A 17 -11.15 0.64 -1.69
CA TRP A 17 -10.05 0.00 -2.41
C TRP A 17 -10.49 -1.28 -3.10
N THR A 18 -11.24 -2.14 -2.41
CA THR A 18 -11.80 -3.36 -2.98
C THR A 18 -12.64 -3.07 -4.22
N ARG A 19 -13.56 -2.09 -4.16
CA ARG A 19 -14.36 -1.70 -5.34
C ARG A 19 -13.49 -1.22 -6.50
N GLN A 20 -12.48 -0.39 -6.22
CA GLN A 20 -11.55 0.09 -7.24
C GLN A 20 -10.77 -1.07 -7.88
N ILE A 21 -10.22 -1.99 -7.07
CA ILE A 21 -9.43 -3.13 -7.56
C ILE A 21 -10.28 -4.03 -8.48
N VAL A 22 -11.55 -4.27 -8.12
CA VAL A 22 -12.50 -5.00 -8.98
C VAL A 22 -12.76 -4.25 -10.27
N GLN A 23 -13.01 -2.93 -10.21
CA GLN A 23 -13.34 -2.12 -11.37
C GLN A 23 -12.18 -1.98 -12.36
N GLU A 24 -10.96 -1.78 -11.88
CA GLU A 24 -9.79 -1.47 -12.72
C GLU A 24 -9.14 -2.73 -13.35
N LYS A 25 -9.25 -3.90 -12.70
CA LYS A 25 -8.56 -5.14 -13.13
C LYS A 25 -9.46 -6.34 -13.30
N GLY A 26 -10.75 -6.25 -12.97
CA GLY A 26 -11.68 -7.37 -13.08
C GLY A 26 -11.41 -8.51 -12.09
N TYR A 27 -10.67 -8.24 -11.00
CA TYR A 27 -10.47 -9.24 -9.95
C TYR A 27 -11.79 -9.64 -9.31
N THR A 28 -11.84 -10.87 -8.79
CA THR A 28 -12.99 -11.29 -7.98
C THR A 28 -13.07 -10.46 -6.70
N GLN A 29 -14.27 -10.30 -6.15
CA GLN A 29 -14.48 -9.60 -4.88
C GLN A 29 -13.58 -10.17 -3.77
N THR A 30 -13.47 -11.50 -3.67
CA THR A 30 -12.62 -12.17 -2.67
C THR A 30 -11.14 -11.82 -2.84
N THR A 31 -10.64 -11.82 -4.07
CA THR A 31 -9.25 -11.41 -4.36
C THR A 31 -9.03 -9.94 -3.99
N ALA A 32 -9.96 -9.06 -4.33
CA ALA A 32 -9.84 -7.63 -4.05
C ALA A 32 -9.93 -7.30 -2.55
N VAL A 33 -10.71 -8.06 -1.77
CA VAL A 33 -10.72 -7.96 -0.29
C VAL A 33 -9.37 -8.37 0.26
N TRP A 34 -8.84 -9.54 -0.16
CA TRP A 34 -7.53 -10.02 0.25
C TRP A 34 -6.42 -9.00 -0.06
N MET A 35 -6.43 -8.41 -1.26
CA MET A 35 -5.46 -7.37 -1.64
C MET A 35 -5.57 -6.14 -0.72
N ALA A 36 -6.78 -5.65 -0.44
CA ALA A 36 -6.99 -4.48 0.41
C ALA A 36 -6.48 -4.70 1.85
N GLU A 37 -6.73 -5.88 2.42
CA GLU A 37 -6.22 -6.26 3.75
C GLU A 37 -4.69 -6.32 3.76
N ARG A 38 -4.08 -6.87 2.72
CA ARG A 38 -2.62 -6.96 2.61
C ARG A 38 -1.95 -5.61 2.42
N ILE A 39 -2.57 -4.71 1.67
CA ILE A 39 -2.07 -3.34 1.49
C ILE A 39 -2.14 -2.57 2.81
N GLU A 40 -3.22 -2.71 3.59
CA GLU A 40 -3.30 -2.12 4.93
C GLU A 40 -2.17 -2.62 5.83
N ALA A 41 -1.97 -3.93 5.90
CA ALA A 41 -0.91 -4.53 6.71
C ALA A 41 0.51 -4.15 6.24
N LEU A 42 0.69 -3.98 4.92
CA LEU A 42 1.93 -3.48 4.33
C LEU A 42 2.23 -2.05 4.79
N ILE A 43 1.25 -1.14 4.68
CA ILE A 43 1.42 0.26 5.07
C ILE A 43 1.73 0.36 6.57
N ASP A 44 1.02 -0.40 7.41
CA ASP A 44 1.29 -0.46 8.85
C ASP A 44 2.73 -0.90 9.14
N TRP A 45 3.21 -1.96 8.47
CA TRP A 45 4.57 -2.44 8.65
C TRP A 45 5.65 -1.46 8.14
N MET A 46 5.48 -0.91 6.93
CA MET A 46 6.49 -0.03 6.32
C MET A 46 6.74 1.24 7.13
N GLN A 47 5.80 1.67 7.97
CA GLN A 47 6.01 2.83 8.86
C GLN A 47 7.09 2.58 9.92
N HIS A 48 7.42 1.32 10.20
CA HIS A 48 8.36 0.93 11.26
C HIS A 48 9.45 -0.02 10.80
N GLY A 49 9.39 -0.48 9.54
CA GLY A 49 10.33 -1.46 9.01
C GLY A 49 10.49 -1.38 7.50
N TYR A 50 11.24 -2.35 6.99
CA TYR A 50 11.43 -2.55 5.57
C TYR A 50 10.60 -3.74 5.10
N ALA A 51 10.01 -3.63 3.92
CA ALA A 51 9.32 -4.71 3.25
C ALA A 51 9.88 -4.89 1.84
N VAL A 52 9.85 -6.10 1.33
CA VAL A 52 9.93 -6.30 -0.12
C VAL A 52 8.51 -6.33 -0.66
N ILE A 53 8.25 -5.53 -1.70
CA ILE A 53 6.94 -5.43 -2.35
C ILE A 53 7.04 -5.89 -3.80
N ALA A 54 6.01 -6.59 -4.24
CA ALA A 54 5.83 -7.05 -5.60
C ALA A 54 4.59 -6.39 -6.22
N TYR A 55 4.73 -5.77 -7.38
CA TYR A 55 3.63 -5.13 -8.09
C TYR A 55 3.87 -5.07 -9.60
N ARG A 56 2.83 -4.76 -10.38
CA ARG A 56 2.92 -4.48 -11.83
C ARG A 56 3.06 -2.97 -12.07
N ARG A 57 4.06 -2.53 -12.81
CA ARG A 57 4.20 -1.11 -13.18
C ARG A 57 3.03 -0.68 -14.05
N ALA A 58 2.48 0.51 -13.80
CA ALA A 58 1.22 0.94 -14.41
C ALA A 58 1.31 1.21 -15.92
N ILE A 59 2.49 1.59 -16.43
CA ILE A 59 2.69 2.03 -17.83
C ILE A 59 2.76 0.82 -18.78
N ASP A 60 3.54 -0.19 -18.43
CA ASP A 60 3.90 -1.31 -19.32
C ASP A 60 3.56 -2.68 -18.73
N GLY A 61 3.10 -2.75 -17.48
CA GLY A 61 2.80 -4.01 -16.81
C GLY A 61 4.05 -4.79 -16.40
N GLU A 62 5.24 -4.20 -16.43
CA GLU A 62 6.43 -4.91 -15.97
C GLU A 62 6.34 -5.29 -14.50
N PHE A 63 6.88 -6.46 -14.18
CA PHE A 63 6.97 -6.90 -12.80
C PHE A 63 8.01 -6.06 -12.07
N GLN A 64 7.67 -5.60 -10.87
CA GLN A 64 8.54 -4.85 -9.99
C GLN A 64 8.66 -5.60 -8.67
N PHE A 65 9.88 -5.68 -8.15
CA PHE A 65 10.20 -6.30 -6.89
C PHE A 65 11.25 -5.44 -6.20
N VAL A 66 10.84 -4.69 -5.19
CA VAL A 66 11.68 -3.63 -4.60
C VAL A 66 11.64 -3.68 -3.09
N LYS A 67 12.75 -3.27 -2.46
CA LYS A 67 12.79 -3.03 -1.02
C LYS A 67 12.25 -1.64 -0.71
N ALA A 68 11.19 -1.58 0.09
CA ALA A 68 10.38 -0.40 0.34
C ALA A 68 10.26 -0.08 1.84
N THR A 69 10.13 1.20 2.19
CA THR A 69 9.83 1.66 3.55
C THR A 69 9.05 2.98 3.56
N LEU A 70 8.44 3.32 4.69
CA LEU A 70 7.81 4.63 4.97
C LEU A 70 8.49 5.37 6.14
N ILE A 71 9.57 4.83 6.71
CA ILE A 71 10.26 5.41 7.89
C ILE A 71 10.66 6.88 7.65
N TYR A 72 11.08 7.23 6.43
CA TYR A 72 11.51 8.60 6.09
C TYR A 72 10.34 9.56 5.83
N TYR A 73 9.10 9.07 5.70
CA TYR A 73 7.96 9.88 5.26
C TYR A 73 7.71 11.08 6.17
N ARG A 74 7.76 10.85 7.49
CA ARG A 74 7.59 11.93 8.48
C ARG A 74 8.67 12.99 8.38
N TYR A 75 9.91 12.58 8.12
CA TYR A 75 11.03 13.50 8.03
C TYR A 75 10.94 14.35 6.75
N ASP A 76 10.63 13.73 5.61
CA ASP A 76 10.60 14.41 4.31
C ASP A 76 9.35 15.29 4.13
N PHE A 77 8.18 14.77 4.52
CA PHE A 77 6.88 15.44 4.29
C PHE A 77 6.31 16.14 5.53
N LYS A 78 7.00 16.10 6.67
CA LYS A 78 6.63 16.74 7.94
C LYS A 78 5.24 16.33 8.46
N ARG A 79 4.79 15.10 8.15
CA ARG A 79 3.51 14.50 8.61
C ARG A 79 3.57 12.98 8.63
N GLU A 80 2.71 12.34 9.42
CA GLU A 80 2.59 10.87 9.44
C GLU A 80 1.96 10.35 8.14
N TYR A 81 2.27 9.10 7.78
CA TYR A 81 1.64 8.44 6.65
C TYR A 81 0.25 7.91 7.05
N GLU A 82 -0.80 8.55 6.53
CA GLU A 82 -2.17 8.16 6.87
C GLU A 82 -2.75 7.21 5.82
N ALA A 83 -2.78 5.90 6.13
CA ALA A 83 -3.36 4.88 5.25
C ALA A 83 -4.80 5.24 4.80
N SER A 84 -5.60 5.86 5.67
CA SER A 84 -6.97 6.29 5.37
C SER A 84 -7.07 7.31 4.23
N LYS A 85 -5.99 8.05 3.95
CA LYS A 85 -5.90 9.05 2.87
C LYS A 85 -5.44 8.47 1.54
N VAL A 86 -5.02 7.20 1.49
CA VAL A 86 -4.67 6.55 0.23
C VAL A 86 -5.92 6.34 -0.61
N GLN A 87 -5.95 6.97 -1.78
CA GLN A 87 -7.04 6.85 -2.74
C GLN A 87 -6.72 5.81 -3.80
N GLU A 88 -5.65 6.01 -4.57
CA GLU A 88 -5.35 5.17 -5.74
C GLU A 88 -4.02 4.44 -5.68
N ALA A 89 -3.04 4.98 -4.94
CA ALA A 89 -1.68 4.49 -4.96
C ALA A 89 -1.01 4.62 -3.59
N VAL A 90 -0.22 3.61 -3.25
CA VAL A 90 0.62 3.61 -2.05
C VAL A 90 1.96 4.21 -2.40
N MET A 91 2.38 5.23 -1.67
CA MET A 91 3.72 5.79 -1.77
C MET A 91 4.68 4.93 -0.94
N TYR A 92 5.93 4.86 -1.35
CA TYR A 92 6.99 4.23 -0.58
C TYR A 92 8.34 4.84 -0.95
N TRP A 93 9.30 4.74 -0.03
CA TRP A 93 10.70 5.00 -0.32
C TRP A 93 11.34 3.74 -0.88
N ASP A 94 11.83 3.81 -2.12
CA ASP A 94 12.64 2.75 -2.72
C ASP A 94 14.04 2.79 -2.12
N VAL A 95 14.44 1.72 -1.44
CA VAL A 95 15.72 1.68 -0.72
C VAL A 95 16.90 1.59 -1.68
N GLU A 96 16.75 0.93 -2.82
CA GLU A 96 17.84 0.72 -3.77
C GLU A 96 18.06 1.97 -4.62
N GLU A 97 16.98 2.60 -5.07
CA GLU A 97 17.07 3.82 -5.89
C GLU A 97 17.10 5.12 -5.06
N ALA A 98 16.92 5.03 -3.75
CA ALA A 98 16.91 6.18 -2.84
C ALA A 98 15.96 7.30 -3.31
N MET A 99 14.73 6.93 -3.68
CA MET A 99 13.72 7.90 -4.13
C MET A 99 12.30 7.48 -3.75
N TRP A 100 11.42 8.48 -3.63
CA TRP A 100 9.99 8.26 -3.42
C TRP A 100 9.32 7.76 -4.71
N LYS A 101 8.64 6.63 -4.60
CA LYS A 101 7.86 6.00 -5.67
C LYS A 101 6.46 5.66 -5.20
N ARG A 102 5.65 5.14 -6.13
CA ARG A 102 4.30 4.65 -5.83
C ARG A 102 3.90 3.48 -6.71
N PHE A 103 3.05 2.60 -6.18
CA PHE A 103 2.32 1.60 -6.96
C PHE A 103 0.81 1.81 -6.81
N ARG A 104 0.04 1.54 -7.87
CA ARG A 104 -1.42 1.61 -7.81
C ARG A 104 -1.98 0.39 -7.07
N LEU A 105 -3.08 0.58 -6.34
CA LEU A 105 -3.68 -0.46 -5.50
C LEU A 105 -3.99 -1.74 -6.29
N GLU A 106 -4.58 -1.59 -7.48
CA GLU A 106 -4.95 -2.71 -8.35
C GLU A 106 -3.77 -3.44 -8.98
N ASN A 107 -2.56 -2.87 -8.90
CA ASN A 107 -1.35 -3.48 -9.40
C ASN A 107 -0.54 -4.22 -8.32
N PHE A 108 -0.95 -4.13 -7.06
CA PHE A 108 -0.33 -4.86 -5.97
C PHE A 108 -0.41 -6.37 -6.20
N LEU A 109 0.68 -7.09 -5.95
CA LEU A 109 0.70 -8.55 -6.04
C LEU A 109 0.94 -9.17 -4.67
N GLU A 110 2.06 -8.82 -4.03
CA GLU A 110 2.43 -9.41 -2.74
C GLU A 110 3.46 -8.56 -2.00
N TRP A 111 3.66 -8.80 -0.70
CA TRP A 111 4.75 -8.26 0.10
C TRP A 111 5.22 -9.23 1.19
N LYS A 112 6.46 -9.01 1.66
CA LYS A 112 7.03 -9.69 2.83
C LYS A 112 7.87 -8.72 3.67
N LYS A 113 7.90 -8.95 4.98
CA LYS A 113 8.77 -8.22 5.92
C LYS A 113 10.23 -8.58 5.60
N CYS A 114 11.13 -7.59 5.60
CA CYS A 114 12.55 -7.86 5.77
C CYS A 114 12.79 -8.11 7.27
N ILE A 115 13.27 -9.30 7.62
CA ILE A 115 13.68 -9.67 9.00
C ILE A 115 15.18 -9.48 9.12
#